data_AF-A0A956V339-F1
#
_entry.id   AF-A0A956V339-F1
#
_cell.length_a   1.000
_cell.length_b   1.000
_cell.length_c   1.000
_cell.angle_alpha   90.00
_cell.angle_beta   90.00
_cell.angle_gamma   90.00
#
_symmetry.space_group_name_H-M   'P 1'
#
loop_
_entity.id
_entity.type
_entity.pdbx_description
1 polymer ?
#
loop_
_entity_poly.entity_id
_entity_poly.type
_entity_poly.pdbx_seq_one_letter_code
_entity_poly.pdbx_strand_id
1 'polypeptide(L)'
;MTSFPHLQRIHRFILQDVYPWAGQLRTAGQNTGAMGLIHCVPEYLPGELHRVFSAIDQYRPSLTDLDEAIATTADHWGELTGVHPFRDGNSRTQRFFFTEYLRDRGWALDWTRIDDTAVHAARHVAMATTDSSYLAAALRPGAAPVTHHSPGGASAATAGKDARRSVDIFRQMMAHKRSGGTGADWWIAGTVRE
;
A
#
# COMPACT_ATOMS: atom_id res chain seq x y z
N MET A 1 4.15 -16.21 2.88
CA MET A 1 3.49 -15.63 1.69
C MET A 1 4.07 -14.26 1.34
N THR A 2 5.38 -14.08 1.40
CA THR A 2 5.99 -12.75 1.59
C THR A 2 7.10 -12.41 0.59
N SER A 3 7.25 -13.23 -0.46
CA SER A 3 8.35 -13.09 -1.42
C SER A 3 7.96 -12.38 -2.71
N PHE A 4 8.94 -11.83 -3.43
CA PHE A 4 8.70 -11.20 -4.72
C PHE A 4 8.00 -12.11 -5.75
N PRO A 5 8.38 -13.40 -5.91
CA PRO A 5 7.63 -14.31 -6.78
C PRO A 5 6.15 -14.45 -6.40
N HIS A 6 5.79 -14.30 -5.12
CA HIS A 6 4.38 -14.29 -4.71
C HIS A 6 3.66 -13.03 -5.20
N LEU A 7 4.28 -11.85 -5.08
CA LEU A 7 3.76 -10.60 -5.64
C LEU A 7 3.50 -10.73 -7.16
N GLN A 8 4.42 -11.36 -7.91
CA GLN A 8 4.24 -11.61 -9.34
C GLN A 8 3.07 -12.56 -9.63
N ARG A 9 2.87 -13.60 -8.80
CA ARG A 9 1.73 -14.52 -8.95
C ARG A 9 0.40 -13.81 -8.67
N ILE A 10 0.32 -12.96 -7.65
CA ILE A 10 -0.86 -12.13 -7.37
C ILE A 10 -1.15 -11.24 -8.58
N HIS A 11 -0.14 -10.51 -9.07
CA HIS A 11 -0.31 -9.63 -10.22
C HIS A 11 -0.78 -10.39 -11.46
N ARG A 12 -0.18 -11.56 -11.73
CA ARG A 12 -0.60 -12.43 -12.84
C ARG A 12 -2.07 -12.83 -12.68
N PHE A 13 -2.44 -13.34 -11.51
CA PHE A 13 -3.80 -13.79 -11.26
C PHE A 13 -4.84 -12.69 -11.47
N ILE A 14 -4.57 -11.47 -11.01
CA ILE A 14 -5.51 -10.33 -11.12
C ILE A 14 -5.66 -9.85 -12.57
N LEU A 15 -4.63 -9.98 -13.41
CA LEU A 15 -4.56 -9.26 -14.70
C LEU A 15 -4.32 -10.13 -15.94
N GLN A 16 -4.16 -11.45 -15.79
CA GLN A 16 -3.84 -12.36 -16.90
C GLN A 16 -4.85 -12.31 -18.06
N ASP A 17 -6.14 -12.06 -17.76
CA ASP A 17 -7.19 -12.01 -18.77
C ASP A 17 -7.29 -10.64 -19.48
N VAL A 18 -6.54 -9.65 -19.00
CA VAL A 18 -6.56 -8.27 -19.53
C VAL A 18 -5.24 -7.91 -20.21
N TYR A 19 -4.12 -8.38 -19.65
CA TYR A 19 -2.79 -7.98 -20.09
C TYR A 19 -1.87 -9.20 -20.29
N PRO A 20 -1.25 -9.35 -21.47
CA PRO A 20 -0.31 -10.46 -21.73
C PRO A 20 0.97 -10.39 -20.89
N TRP A 21 1.31 -9.22 -20.35
CA TRP A 21 2.47 -8.99 -19.50
C TRP A 21 2.16 -9.21 -18.00
N ALA A 22 0.99 -9.76 -17.64
CA ALA A 22 0.63 -9.95 -16.24
C ALA A 22 1.66 -10.79 -15.47
N GLY A 23 2.20 -10.21 -14.39
CA GLY A 23 3.24 -10.79 -13.53
C GLY A 23 4.67 -10.49 -14.00
N GLN A 24 4.85 -9.78 -15.11
CA GLN A 24 6.16 -9.39 -15.64
C GLN A 24 6.53 -7.99 -15.15
N LEU A 25 7.81 -7.80 -14.80
CA LEU A 25 8.35 -6.49 -14.48
C LEU A 25 8.27 -5.55 -15.68
N ARG A 26 8.11 -4.26 -15.40
CA ARG A 26 8.30 -3.22 -16.42
C ARG A 26 9.78 -3.12 -16.81
N THR A 27 10.04 -2.71 -18.04
CA THR A 27 11.38 -2.68 -18.65
C THR A 27 11.82 -1.25 -18.98
N ALA A 28 13.07 -1.08 -19.42
CA ALA A 28 13.62 0.21 -19.85
C ALA A 28 12.64 0.98 -20.76
N GLY A 29 12.51 2.29 -20.52
CA GLY A 29 11.54 3.17 -21.21
C GLY A 29 10.11 3.10 -20.68
N GLN A 30 9.78 2.19 -19.76
CA GLN A 30 8.47 2.09 -19.11
C GLN A 30 8.47 2.76 -17.73
N ASN A 31 8.93 4.01 -17.66
CA ASN A 31 8.90 4.77 -16.41
C ASN A 31 7.46 5.04 -15.97
N THR A 32 7.21 5.02 -14.66
CA THR A 32 5.89 5.28 -14.09
C THR A 32 6.01 6.33 -12.98
N GLY A 33 4.91 6.99 -12.71
CA GLY A 33 4.81 7.98 -11.63
C GLY A 33 3.36 8.23 -11.27
N ALA A 34 3.15 8.79 -10.08
CA ALA A 34 1.84 9.17 -9.57
C ALA A 34 2.03 10.31 -8.56
N MET A 35 1.02 11.16 -8.40
CA MET A 35 1.09 12.31 -7.48
C MET A 35 2.25 13.29 -7.74
N GLY A 36 2.77 13.34 -8.98
CA GLY A 36 3.96 14.12 -9.33
C GLY A 36 5.28 13.49 -8.85
N LEU A 37 5.25 12.27 -8.32
CA LEU A 37 6.41 11.49 -7.92
C LEU A 37 6.79 10.50 -9.01
N ILE A 38 8.10 10.31 -9.20
CA ILE A 38 8.65 9.32 -10.14
C ILE A 38 8.97 8.06 -9.32
N HIS A 39 8.50 6.90 -9.77
CA HIS A 39 8.86 5.62 -9.17
C HIS A 39 10.28 5.20 -9.58
N CYS A 40 10.81 4.13 -8.97
CA CYS A 40 12.11 3.54 -9.32
C CYS A 40 12.29 3.41 -10.85
N VAL A 41 13.47 3.68 -11.40
CA VAL A 41 13.68 3.43 -12.83
C VAL A 41 13.86 1.91 -13.08
N PRO A 42 13.38 1.36 -14.21
CA PRO A 42 13.37 -0.08 -14.46
C PRO A 42 14.72 -0.80 -14.24
N GLU A 43 15.81 -0.11 -14.54
CA GLU A 43 17.19 -0.61 -14.45
C GLU A 43 17.59 -0.97 -13.02
N TYR A 44 17.00 -0.32 -12.01
CA TYR A 44 17.27 -0.58 -10.59
C TYR A 44 16.27 -1.54 -9.94
N LEU A 45 15.23 -1.98 -10.66
CA LEU A 45 14.19 -2.86 -10.11
C LEU A 45 14.75 -4.13 -9.46
N PRO A 46 15.70 -4.87 -10.06
CA PRO A 46 16.19 -6.11 -9.43
C PRO A 46 16.83 -5.86 -8.05
N GLY A 47 17.63 -4.79 -7.92
CA GLY A 47 18.28 -4.42 -6.66
C GLY A 47 17.28 -3.91 -5.62
N GLU A 48 16.38 -3.01 -6.02
CA GLU A 48 15.36 -2.46 -5.11
C GLU A 48 14.35 -3.50 -4.65
N LEU A 49 13.93 -4.42 -5.53
CA LEU A 49 13.08 -5.54 -5.14
C LEU A 49 13.80 -6.46 -4.16
N HIS A 50 15.08 -6.76 -4.39
CA HIS A 50 15.86 -7.55 -3.44
C HIS A 50 15.97 -6.87 -2.08
N ARG A 51 16.26 -5.56 -2.04
CA ARG A 51 16.32 -4.76 -0.80
C ARG A 51 14.99 -4.78 -0.05
N VAL A 52 13.91 -4.40 -0.72
CA VAL A 52 12.58 -4.29 -0.11
C VAL A 52 12.06 -5.64 0.35
N PHE A 53 12.21 -6.70 -0.44
CA PHE A 53 11.73 -8.03 -0.04
C PHE A 53 12.60 -8.68 1.05
N SER A 54 13.89 -8.37 1.12
CA SER A 54 14.73 -8.75 2.26
C SER A 54 14.28 -8.06 3.55
N ALA A 55 13.96 -6.76 3.49
CA ALA A 55 13.44 -6.02 4.63
C ALA A 55 12.06 -6.53 5.07
N ILE A 56 11.15 -6.80 4.13
CA ILE A 56 9.87 -7.45 4.40
C ILE A 56 10.10 -8.77 5.12
N ASP A 57 11.05 -9.59 4.65
CA ASP A 57 11.40 -10.89 5.25
C ASP A 57 11.88 -10.79 6.70
N GLN A 58 12.80 -9.85 6.93
CA GLN A 58 13.48 -9.67 8.21
C GLN A 58 12.60 -9.00 9.27
N TYR A 59 11.80 -8.00 8.89
CA TYR A 59 11.03 -7.16 9.82
C TYR A 59 9.53 -7.42 9.67
N ARG A 60 9.03 -8.42 10.39
CA ARG A 60 7.63 -8.87 10.30
C ARG A 60 6.71 -8.10 11.26
N PRO A 61 5.42 -7.91 10.91
CA PRO A 61 4.43 -7.30 11.80
C PRO A 61 4.36 -8.04 13.14
N SER A 62 4.07 -7.30 14.21
CA SER A 62 3.89 -7.88 15.55
C SER A 62 2.76 -8.91 15.57
N LEU A 63 2.90 -9.93 16.42
CA LEU A 63 1.86 -10.95 16.64
C LEU A 63 0.86 -10.54 17.74
N THR A 64 1.23 -9.56 18.56
CA THR A 64 0.51 -9.22 19.80
C THR A 64 0.09 -7.76 19.86
N ASP A 65 0.76 -6.89 19.12
CA ASP A 65 0.45 -5.46 19.05
C ASP A 65 -0.06 -5.09 17.65
N LEU A 66 -1.34 -4.72 17.56
CA LEU A 66 -1.98 -4.36 16.29
C LEU A 66 -1.39 -3.07 15.70
N ASP A 67 -1.07 -2.08 16.54
CA ASP A 67 -0.59 -0.78 16.06
C ASP A 67 0.84 -0.91 15.52
N GLU A 68 1.70 -1.68 16.20
CA GLU A 68 3.04 -2.04 15.70
C GLU A 68 2.97 -2.87 14.41
N ALA A 69 2.02 -3.81 14.33
CA ALA A 69 1.80 -4.62 13.13
C ALA A 69 1.38 -3.78 11.92
N ILE A 70 0.49 -2.81 12.12
CA ILE A 70 0.06 -1.88 11.08
C ILE A 70 1.20 -0.94 10.67
N ALA A 71 1.95 -0.40 11.63
CA ALA A 71 3.09 0.46 11.36
C ALA A 71 4.13 -0.24 10.47
N THR A 72 4.54 -1.45 10.85
CA THR A 72 5.47 -2.28 10.06
C THR A 72 4.93 -2.55 8.66
N THR A 73 3.63 -2.83 8.54
CA THR A 73 2.98 -3.06 7.24
C THR A 73 2.99 -1.80 6.38
N ALA A 74 2.71 -0.64 6.97
CA ALA A 74 2.70 0.65 6.30
C ALA A 74 4.09 1.06 5.79
N ASP A 75 5.15 0.82 6.58
CA ASP A 75 6.54 1.07 6.18
C ASP A 75 6.88 0.28 4.91
N HIS A 76 6.69 -1.03 4.95
CA HIS A 76 6.98 -1.90 3.81
C HIS A 76 6.15 -1.56 2.57
N TRP A 77 4.90 -1.13 2.76
CA TRP A 77 4.04 -0.73 1.65
C TRP A 77 4.46 0.62 1.06
N GLY A 78 4.92 1.58 1.87
CA GLY A 78 5.54 2.81 1.37
C GLY A 78 6.74 2.52 0.46
N GLU A 79 7.66 1.67 0.93
CA GLU A 79 8.85 1.25 0.18
C GLU A 79 8.47 0.57 -1.15
N LEU A 80 7.58 -0.43 -1.12
CA LEU A 80 7.16 -1.14 -2.33
C LEU A 80 6.37 -0.23 -3.31
N THR A 81 5.72 0.83 -2.80
CA THR A 81 5.07 1.86 -3.64
C THR A 81 6.09 2.63 -4.45
N GLY A 82 7.25 2.97 -3.86
CA GLY A 82 8.36 3.60 -4.57
C GLY A 82 8.99 2.70 -5.64
N VAL A 83 9.11 1.40 -5.38
CA VAL A 83 9.64 0.43 -6.36
C VAL A 83 8.70 0.27 -7.57
N HIS A 84 7.40 0.11 -7.31
CA HIS A 84 6.36 0.07 -8.34
C HIS A 84 6.67 -0.86 -9.54
N PRO A 85 6.85 -2.18 -9.32
CA PRO A 85 7.54 -3.07 -10.26
C PRO A 85 6.82 -3.34 -11.60
N PHE A 86 5.50 -3.14 -11.68
CA PHE A 86 4.71 -3.52 -12.85
C PHE A 86 4.28 -2.31 -13.69
N ARG A 87 3.83 -2.54 -14.93
CA ARG A 87 3.44 -1.48 -15.87
C ARG A 87 2.11 -0.79 -15.50
N ASP A 88 1.16 -1.55 -14.97
CA ASP A 88 -0.05 -1.12 -14.28
C ASP A 88 -0.41 -2.21 -13.25
N GLY A 89 -1.42 -2.02 -12.41
CA GLY A 89 -1.89 -3.06 -11.49
C GLY A 89 -1.22 -3.07 -10.12
N ASN A 90 -0.20 -2.23 -9.91
CA ASN A 90 0.57 -2.20 -8.66
C ASN A 90 -0.31 -1.98 -7.43
N SER A 91 -1.22 -1.00 -7.46
CA SER A 91 -2.09 -0.70 -6.30
C SER A 91 -2.98 -1.90 -5.91
N ARG A 92 -3.58 -2.59 -6.89
CA ARG A 92 -4.43 -3.77 -6.68
C ARG A 92 -3.62 -4.95 -6.14
N THR A 93 -2.45 -5.17 -6.73
CA THR A 93 -1.53 -6.23 -6.34
C THR A 93 -1.00 -6.03 -4.92
N GLN A 94 -0.54 -4.81 -4.60
CA GLN A 94 0.00 -4.49 -3.28
C GLN A 94 -1.09 -4.54 -2.21
N ARG A 95 -2.31 -4.05 -2.50
CA ARG A 95 -3.44 -4.15 -1.57
C ARG A 95 -3.70 -5.59 -1.16
N PHE A 96 -3.76 -6.51 -2.13
CA PHE A 96 -3.94 -7.93 -1.83
C PHE A 96 -2.74 -8.50 -1.07
N PHE A 97 -1.51 -8.21 -1.52
CA PHE A 97 -0.29 -8.69 -0.87
C PHE A 97 -0.21 -8.27 0.60
N PHE A 98 -0.43 -6.99 0.91
CA PHE A 98 -0.34 -6.48 2.29
C PHE A 98 -1.54 -6.87 3.16
N THR A 99 -2.70 -7.16 2.56
CA THR A 99 -3.81 -7.79 3.28
C THR A 99 -3.42 -9.18 3.76
N GLU A 100 -2.87 -10.01 2.87
CA GLU A 100 -2.45 -11.37 3.22
C GLU A 100 -1.20 -11.36 4.13
N TYR A 101 -0.30 -10.40 3.94
CA TYR A 101 0.89 -10.19 4.78
C TYR A 101 0.51 -9.95 6.25
N LEU A 102 -0.48 -9.09 6.49
CA LEU A 102 -0.96 -8.78 7.83
C LEU A 102 -1.79 -9.95 8.40
N ARG A 103 -2.55 -10.64 7.53
CA ARG A 103 -3.33 -11.84 7.88
C ARG A 103 -2.48 -13.01 8.36
N ASP A 104 -1.32 -13.23 7.74
CA ASP A 104 -0.31 -14.23 8.16
C ASP A 104 0.17 -14.03 9.61
N ARG A 105 -0.07 -12.83 10.17
CA ARG A 105 0.28 -12.45 11.54
C ARG A 105 -0.91 -12.38 12.49
N GLY A 106 -2.08 -12.86 12.05
CA GLY A 106 -3.29 -12.92 12.88
C GLY A 106 -4.18 -11.67 12.83
N TRP A 107 -3.90 -10.74 11.93
CA TRP A 107 -4.61 -9.47 11.81
C TRP A 107 -5.34 -9.34 10.47
N ALA A 108 -6.62 -8.97 10.48
CA ALA A 108 -7.43 -8.76 9.29
C ALA A 108 -7.53 -7.27 8.92
N LEU A 109 -7.74 -6.99 7.63
CA LEU A 109 -8.16 -5.68 7.12
C LEU A 109 -9.57 -5.79 6.53
N ASP A 110 -10.54 -5.16 7.19
CA ASP A 110 -11.88 -4.94 6.67
C ASP A 110 -11.88 -3.71 5.75
N TRP A 111 -11.80 -3.98 4.46
CA TRP A 111 -11.81 -2.95 3.43
C TRP A 111 -13.13 -2.19 3.30
N THR A 112 -14.23 -2.63 3.93
CA THR A 112 -15.48 -1.83 3.97
C THR A 112 -15.38 -0.64 4.92
N ARG A 113 -14.39 -0.66 5.83
CA ARG A 113 -14.12 0.38 6.81
C ARG A 113 -12.91 1.24 6.44
N ILE A 114 -12.27 0.96 5.30
CA ILE A 114 -11.05 1.64 4.85
C ILE A 114 -11.35 2.48 3.61
N ASP A 115 -11.00 3.75 3.64
CA ASP A 115 -11.02 4.60 2.45
C ASP A 115 -9.83 4.27 1.53
N ASP A 116 -10.08 3.49 0.47
CA ASP A 116 -9.08 3.12 -0.53
C ASP A 116 -8.41 4.33 -1.20
N THR A 117 -9.11 5.47 -1.28
CA THR A 117 -8.56 6.72 -1.83
C THR A 117 -7.54 7.33 -0.88
N ALA A 118 -7.83 7.31 0.43
CA ALA A 118 -6.91 7.78 1.46
C ALA A 118 -5.67 6.88 1.54
N VAL A 119 -5.83 5.55 1.48
CA VAL A 119 -4.71 4.59 1.40
C VAL A 119 -3.84 4.86 0.18
N HIS A 120 -4.47 5.09 -0.99
CA HIS A 120 -3.73 5.41 -2.21
C HIS A 120 -2.94 6.72 -2.10
N ALA A 121 -3.48 7.75 -1.47
CA ALA A 121 -2.75 8.99 -1.21
C ALA A 121 -1.61 8.77 -0.20
N ALA A 122 -1.92 8.14 0.94
CA ALA A 122 -1.02 7.97 2.07
C ALA A 122 0.22 7.13 1.74
N ARG A 123 0.11 6.09 0.91
CA ARG A 123 1.30 5.33 0.46
C ARG A 123 2.27 6.16 -0.39
N HIS A 124 1.78 7.19 -1.09
CA HIS A 124 2.66 8.13 -1.80
C HIS A 124 3.23 9.20 -0.87
N VAL A 125 2.54 9.55 0.22
CA VAL A 125 3.13 10.36 1.31
C VAL A 125 4.29 9.61 1.94
N ALA A 126 4.11 8.31 2.24
CA ALA A 126 5.16 7.44 2.75
C ALA A 126 6.36 7.40 1.79
N MET A 127 6.12 7.18 0.49
CA MET A 127 7.16 7.24 -0.54
C MET A 127 7.89 8.60 -0.58
N ALA A 128 7.16 9.71 -0.47
CA ALA A 128 7.73 11.05 -0.62
C ALA A 128 8.50 11.54 0.61
N THR A 129 8.17 11.01 1.80
CA THR A 129 8.62 11.58 3.08
C THR A 129 9.29 10.58 3.99
N THR A 130 9.30 9.30 3.63
CA THR A 130 9.67 8.15 4.49
C THR A 130 8.83 8.02 5.76
N ASP A 131 7.77 8.84 5.90
CA ASP A 131 6.82 8.78 7.01
C ASP A 131 5.58 7.98 6.60
N SER A 132 5.52 6.72 7.05
CA SER A 132 4.40 5.83 6.78
C SER A 132 3.20 6.03 7.73
N SER A 133 3.29 6.94 8.70
CA SER A 133 2.25 7.08 9.74
C SER A 133 0.88 7.44 9.16
N TYR A 134 0.83 8.18 8.04
CA TYR A 134 -0.42 8.48 7.34
C TYR A 134 -1.06 7.22 6.74
N LEU A 135 -0.23 6.28 6.26
CA LEU A 135 -0.70 5.02 5.71
C LEU A 135 -1.15 4.09 6.84
N ALA A 136 -0.41 4.04 7.95
CA ALA A 136 -0.83 3.32 9.16
C ALA A 136 -2.18 3.82 9.65
N ALA A 137 -2.34 5.15 9.77
CA ALA A 137 -3.59 5.79 10.14
C ALA A 137 -4.75 5.48 9.18
N ALA A 138 -4.49 5.44 7.86
CA ALA A 138 -5.51 5.11 6.86
C ALA A 138 -5.97 3.64 6.91
N LEU A 139 -5.11 2.72 7.35
CA LEU A 139 -5.43 1.28 7.47
C LEU A 139 -6.14 0.95 8.78
N ARG A 140 -5.83 1.69 9.85
CA ARG A 140 -6.29 1.42 11.21
C ARG A 140 -7.80 1.20 11.38
N PRO A 141 -8.70 1.95 10.71
CA PRO A 141 -10.15 1.83 10.92
C PRO A 141 -10.73 0.46 10.54
N GLY A 142 -10.09 -0.26 9.62
CA GLY A 142 -10.46 -1.61 9.22
C GLY A 142 -9.60 -2.71 9.83
N ALA A 143 -8.61 -2.38 10.65
CA ALA A 143 -7.68 -3.36 11.19
C ALA A 143 -8.18 -3.96 12.51
N ALA A 144 -8.17 -5.29 12.62
CA ALA A 144 -8.67 -6.05 13.77
C ALA A 144 -8.02 -7.45 13.84
N PRO A 145 -8.12 -8.19 14.95
CA PRO A 145 -7.79 -9.61 14.96
C PRO A 145 -8.57 -10.39 13.90
N VAL A 146 -7.95 -11.39 13.27
CA VAL A 146 -8.67 -12.35 12.40
C VAL A 146 -9.71 -13.07 13.24
N THR A 147 -10.98 -12.98 12.81
CA THR A 147 -12.07 -13.79 13.35
C THR A 147 -12.59 -14.72 12.26
N HIS A 148 -13.31 -15.80 12.64
CA HIS A 148 -13.82 -16.81 11.69
C HIS A 148 -14.71 -16.26 10.56
N HIS A 149 -15.13 -14.98 10.61
CA HIS A 149 -16.03 -14.35 9.64
C HIS A 149 -15.44 -13.15 8.90
N SER A 150 -14.12 -12.89 8.95
CA SER A 150 -13.53 -11.77 8.22
C SER A 150 -13.65 -11.98 6.70
N PRO A 151 -14.47 -11.18 5.97
CA PRO A 151 -14.70 -11.39 4.55
C PRO A 151 -13.38 -11.32 3.77
N GLY A 152 -13.13 -12.35 2.95
CA GLY A 152 -11.96 -12.39 2.09
C GLY A 152 -12.07 -11.34 0.98
N GLY A 153 -11.35 -10.23 1.13
CA GLY A 153 -10.52 -9.52 0.14
C GLY A 153 -11.03 -9.17 -1.27
N ALA A 154 -12.19 -9.63 -1.72
CA ALA A 154 -12.72 -9.35 -3.05
C ALA A 154 -13.86 -8.33 -2.96
N SER A 155 -13.50 -7.06 -2.75
CA SER A 155 -14.41 -5.98 -3.15
C SER A 155 -14.35 -5.86 -4.67
N ALA A 156 -15.51 -5.98 -5.31
CA ALA A 156 -15.71 -5.64 -6.70
C ALA A 156 -15.13 -4.24 -7.00
N ALA A 157 -14.57 -4.11 -8.21
CA ALA A 157 -13.95 -2.90 -8.71
C ALA A 157 -14.81 -1.67 -8.41
N THR A 158 -14.30 -0.74 -7.62
CA THR A 158 -14.88 0.60 -7.56
C THR A 158 -14.63 1.25 -8.92
N ALA A 159 -15.71 1.35 -9.68
CA ALA A 159 -15.82 2.17 -10.87
C ALA A 159 -15.24 3.56 -10.57
N GLY A 160 -14.32 4.01 -11.42
CA GLY A 160 -13.75 5.36 -11.42
C GLY A 160 -13.23 5.83 -10.06
N LYS A 161 -12.01 5.44 -9.69
CA LYS A 161 -11.28 6.20 -8.67
C LYS A 161 -11.33 7.67 -9.08
N ASP A 162 -11.90 8.51 -8.22
CA ASP A 162 -11.82 9.95 -8.42
C ASP A 162 -10.36 10.35 -8.24
N ALA A 163 -9.62 10.34 -9.35
CA ALA A 163 -8.21 10.65 -9.38
C ALA A 163 -7.95 12.04 -8.79
N ARG A 164 -8.91 12.97 -8.94
CA ARG A 164 -8.82 14.32 -8.36
C ARG A 164 -8.86 14.24 -6.84
N ARG A 165 -9.83 13.50 -6.28
CA ARG A 165 -9.92 13.27 -4.82
C ARG A 165 -8.62 12.71 -4.24
N SER A 166 -8.02 11.71 -4.89
CA SER A 166 -6.76 11.12 -4.38
C SER A 166 -5.58 12.09 -4.39
N VAL A 167 -5.49 12.93 -5.42
CA VAL A 167 -4.46 13.98 -5.51
C VAL A 167 -4.70 15.07 -4.45
N ASP A 168 -5.96 15.43 -4.19
CA ASP A 168 -6.29 16.44 -3.20
C ASP A 168 -6.01 15.96 -1.78
N ILE A 169 -6.36 14.72 -1.44
CA ILE A 169 -5.99 14.09 -0.14
C ILE A 169 -4.47 14.06 0.00
N PHE A 170 -3.74 13.65 -1.04
CA PHE A 170 -2.27 13.64 -1.02
C PHE A 170 -1.70 15.04 -0.74
N ARG A 171 -2.21 16.08 -1.42
CA ARG A 171 -1.77 17.47 -1.20
C ARG A 171 -2.04 17.94 0.23
N GLN A 172 -3.21 17.59 0.78
CA GLN A 172 -3.58 17.94 2.16
C GLN A 172 -2.68 17.24 3.18
N MET A 173 -2.45 15.93 3.05
CA MET A 173 -1.54 15.18 3.91
C MET A 173 -0.10 15.73 3.83
N MET A 174 0.38 16.04 2.63
CA MET A 174 1.70 16.66 2.44
C MET A 174 1.79 18.06 3.07
N ALA A 175 0.72 18.86 2.99
CA ALA A 175 0.67 20.17 3.65
C ALA A 175 0.69 20.02 5.18
N HIS A 176 -0.10 19.10 5.72
CA HIS A 176 -0.13 18.77 7.14
C HIS A 176 1.23 18.26 7.65
N LYS A 177 1.92 17.41 6.89
CA LYS A 177 3.27 16.96 7.20
C LYS A 177 4.28 18.11 7.21
N ARG A 178 4.20 19.01 6.23
CA ARG A 178 5.07 20.21 6.18
C ARG A 178 4.85 21.16 7.36
N SER A 179 3.64 21.21 7.93
CA SER A 179 3.37 21.95 9.17
C SER A 179 3.76 21.21 10.45
N GLY A 180 4.43 20.06 10.34
CA GLY A 180 4.91 19.27 11.48
C GLY A 180 3.95 18.18 11.96
N GLY A 181 2.82 17.97 11.29
CA GLY A 181 1.84 16.96 11.68
C GLY A 181 2.24 15.53 11.29
N THR A 182 1.71 14.56 12.03
CA THR A 182 1.88 13.13 11.79
C THR A 182 0.58 12.47 11.29
N GLY A 183 0.65 11.23 10.83
CA GLY A 183 -0.55 10.46 10.50
C GLY A 183 -1.48 10.22 11.69
N ALA A 184 -0.94 10.15 12.91
CA ALA A 184 -1.74 10.03 14.13
C ALA A 184 -2.61 11.29 14.33
N ASP A 185 -2.03 12.48 14.16
CA ASP A 185 -2.75 13.76 14.30
C ASP A 185 -3.77 13.94 13.16
N TRP A 186 -3.43 13.48 11.95
CA TRP A 186 -4.31 13.52 10.78
C TRP A 186 -5.62 12.78 11.01
N TRP A 187 -5.56 11.58 11.63
CA TRP A 187 -6.75 10.79 11.95
C TRP A 187 -7.64 11.51 12.98
N ILE A 188 -7.05 12.00 14.07
CA ILE A 188 -7.78 12.71 15.14
C ILE A 188 -8.53 13.92 14.56
N ALA A 189 -7.87 14.71 13.71
CA ALA A 189 -8.46 15.89 13.07
C ALA A 189 -9.60 15.57 12.09
N GLY A 190 -9.68 14.34 11.59
CA GLY A 190 -10.77 13.83 10.74
C GLY A 190 -11.97 13.34 11.54
N THR A 191 -11.74 12.58 12.62
CA THR A 191 -12.82 12.05 13.49
C THR A 191 -13.59 13.11 14.28
N VAL A 192 -13.05 14.32 14.45
CA VAL A 192 -13.74 15.44 15.12
C VAL A 192 -14.63 16.24 14.14
N ARG A 193 -14.57 15.94 12.83
CA ARG A 193 -15.32 16.65 11.78
C ARG A 193 -16.56 15.90 11.27
N GLU A 194 -16.92 14.79 11.91
CA GLU A 194 -18.20 14.07 11.72
C GLU A 194 -19.07 14.21 12.97
#